data_AF-A0A372QN95-F1
#
_entry.id   AF-A0A372QN95-F1
#
_cell.length_a   1.000
_cell.length_b   1.000
_cell.length_c   1.000
_cell.angle_alpha   90.00
_cell.angle_beta   90.00
_cell.angle_gamma   90.00
#
_symmetry.space_group_name_H-M   'P 1'
#
loop_
_entity.id
_entity.type
_entity.pdbx_description
1 polymer ?
#
loop_
_entity_poly.entity_id
_entity_poly.type
_entity_poly.pdbx_seq_one_letter_code
_entity_poly.pdbx_strand_id
1 'polypeptide(L)'
;MIKIKILFVLILLMITISSIEAIQHQLVKRTTKFGQCDSRIKTLNVKTNPSNLVPNSEVALDIKGNLESDLNENSKLFVTVTYYDWTYDYGFNGDICSITKCPVPANTDFNLQTKVLLKDLPTDYIFSIAIFINYDENQGRPEACALAS
;
A
#
# COMPACT_ATOMS: atom_id res chain seq x y z
N MET A 1 52.96 25.77 2.22
CA MET A 1 52.23 24.94 1.23
C MET A 1 51.52 23.70 1.80
N ILE A 2 51.70 23.31 3.08
CA ILE A 2 51.08 22.10 3.67
C ILE A 2 49.63 22.32 4.16
N LYS A 3 49.26 23.54 4.57
CA LYS A 3 47.93 23.87 5.11
C LYS A 3 46.77 23.71 4.12
N ILE A 4 46.98 24.02 2.83
CA ILE A 4 45.95 23.91 1.79
C ILE A 4 45.65 22.43 1.46
N LYS A 5 46.69 21.59 1.35
CA LYS A 5 46.51 20.15 1.06
C LYS A 5 45.70 19.44 2.15
N ILE A 6 45.91 19.78 3.41
CA ILE A 6 45.16 19.21 4.55
C ILE A 6 43.70 19.64 4.52
N LEU A 7 43.41 20.91 4.18
CA LEU A 7 42.05 21.43 4.06
C LEU A 7 41.25 20.72 2.95
N PHE A 8 41.88 20.48 1.79
CA PHE A 8 41.25 19.75 0.70
C PHE A 8 40.91 18.29 1.06
N VAL A 9 41.80 17.61 1.80
CA VAL A 9 41.56 16.24 2.26
C VAL A 9 40.41 16.18 3.25
N LEU A 10 40.32 17.13 4.18
CA LEU A 10 39.21 17.22 5.15
C LEU A 10 37.85 17.47 4.47
N ILE A 11 37.80 18.34 3.47
CA ILE A 11 36.57 18.62 2.73
C ILE A 11 36.11 17.38 1.95
N LEU A 12 37.03 16.68 1.26
CA LEU A 12 36.71 15.45 0.55
C LEU A 12 36.20 14.36 1.50
N LEU A 13 36.84 14.20 2.65
CA LEU A 13 36.42 13.22 3.66
C LEU A 13 35.00 13.52 4.17
N MET A 14 34.71 14.78 4.48
CA MET A 14 33.38 15.22 4.93
C MET A 14 32.31 14.94 3.87
N ILE A 15 32.57 15.29 2.60
CA ILE A 15 31.62 15.03 1.50
C ILE A 15 31.34 13.52 1.35
N THR A 16 32.38 12.68 1.46
CA THR A 16 32.19 11.22 1.36
C THR A 16 31.36 10.66 2.51
N ILE A 17 31.60 11.10 3.75
CA ILE A 17 30.83 10.65 4.93
C ILE A 17 29.37 11.12 4.83
N SER A 18 29.13 12.39 4.44
CA SER A 18 27.77 12.92 4.23
C SER A 18 27.02 12.18 3.12
N SER A 19 27.69 11.77 2.06
CA SER A 19 27.06 10.99 0.99
C SER A 19 26.65 9.59 1.43
N ILE A 20 27.41 8.97 2.34
CA ILE A 20 27.11 7.61 2.84
C ILE A 20 25.85 7.63 3.72
N GLU A 21 25.70 8.61 4.61
CA GLU A 21 24.49 8.76 5.44
C GLU A 21 23.25 9.15 4.62
N ALA A 22 23.41 10.01 3.60
CA ALA A 22 22.32 10.37 2.70
C ALA A 22 21.86 9.19 1.83
N ILE A 23 22.76 8.25 1.46
CA ILE A 23 22.43 7.05 0.68
C ILE A 23 21.70 6.00 1.55
N GLN A 24 22.05 5.85 2.84
CA GLN A 24 21.27 4.97 3.72
C GLN A 24 19.87 5.52 4.00
N HIS A 25 19.70 6.85 4.03
CA HIS A 25 18.41 7.52 4.12
C HIS A 25 17.76 7.83 2.76
N GLN A 26 18.33 7.38 1.63
CA GLN A 26 17.61 7.39 0.37
C GLN A 26 16.48 6.39 0.49
N LEU A 27 15.32 6.90 0.94
CA LEU A 27 13.99 6.67 0.39
C LEU A 27 14.02 5.51 -0.59
N VAL A 28 14.06 4.28 -0.07
CA VAL A 28 13.99 3.09 -0.91
C VAL A 28 12.62 3.17 -1.55
N LYS A 29 12.58 3.66 -2.78
CA LYS A 29 11.37 3.75 -3.60
C LYS A 29 10.93 2.31 -3.85
N ARG A 30 10.16 1.75 -2.93
CA ARG A 30 9.59 0.41 -3.07
C ARG A 30 8.53 0.49 -4.15
N THR A 31 8.83 -0.06 -5.32
CA THR A 31 7.80 -0.29 -6.33
C THR A 31 6.92 -1.40 -5.81
N THR A 32 5.71 -1.06 -5.39
CA THR A 32 4.79 -2.02 -4.78
C THR A 32 4.17 -2.88 -5.86
N LYS A 33 4.42 -4.19 -5.80
CA LYS A 33 3.79 -5.18 -6.67
C LYS A 33 2.78 -5.98 -5.87
N PHE A 34 1.51 -5.82 -6.21
CA PHE A 34 0.43 -6.57 -5.60
C PHE A 34 0.33 -7.97 -6.20
N GLY A 35 0.12 -8.94 -5.32
CA GLY A 35 -0.05 -10.35 -5.65
C GLY A 35 -1.16 -10.99 -4.84
N GLN A 36 -1.27 -12.31 -5.01
CA GLN A 36 -2.30 -13.14 -4.38
C GLN A 36 -2.10 -13.21 -2.86
N CYS A 37 -3.19 -13.12 -2.08
CA CYS A 37 -3.11 -13.27 -0.62
C CYS A 37 -3.28 -14.72 -0.13
N ASP A 38 -4.20 -15.48 -0.71
CA ASP A 38 -4.49 -16.88 -0.39
C ASP A 38 -4.89 -17.57 -1.70
N SER A 39 -4.44 -18.83 -1.88
CA SER A 39 -4.66 -19.60 -3.12
C SER A 39 -6.14 -19.81 -3.47
N ARG A 40 -7.03 -19.66 -2.48
CA ARG A 40 -8.48 -19.89 -2.57
C ARG A 40 -9.28 -18.59 -2.53
N ILE A 41 -8.64 -17.41 -2.53
CA ILE A 41 -9.30 -16.09 -2.57
C ILE A 41 -9.02 -15.44 -3.93
N LYS A 42 -10.02 -14.81 -4.54
CA LYS A 42 -9.81 -14.10 -5.81
C LYS A 42 -8.82 -12.96 -5.62
N THR A 43 -7.87 -12.86 -6.55
CA THR A 43 -6.85 -11.81 -6.51
C THR A 43 -7.37 -10.53 -7.14
N LEU A 44 -7.23 -9.40 -6.45
CA LEU A 44 -7.52 -8.07 -6.98
C LEU A 44 -6.34 -7.57 -7.82
N ASN A 45 -6.64 -6.83 -8.89
CA ASN A 45 -5.63 -6.10 -9.64
C ASN A 45 -5.54 -4.68 -9.07
N VAL A 46 -4.43 -4.37 -8.41
CA VAL A 46 -4.22 -3.10 -7.73
C VAL A 46 -3.06 -2.36 -8.36
N LYS A 47 -3.27 -1.08 -8.64
CA LYS A 47 -2.21 -0.13 -8.99
C LYS A 47 -2.20 1.04 -8.02
N THR A 48 -1.00 1.51 -7.70
CA THR A 48 -0.75 2.69 -6.88
C THR A 48 -0.23 3.84 -7.72
N ASN A 49 -0.61 5.07 -7.36
CA ASN A 49 -0.03 6.29 -7.89
C ASN A 49 0.29 7.27 -6.74
N PRO A 50 1.57 7.60 -6.49
CA PRO A 50 2.76 7.09 -7.18
C PRO A 50 2.98 5.59 -6.93
N SER A 51 3.66 4.91 -7.86
CA SER A 51 3.95 3.47 -7.74
C SER A 51 4.98 3.17 -6.64
N ASN A 52 5.83 4.16 -6.35
CA ASN A 52 6.75 4.13 -5.22
C ASN A 52 6.08 4.71 -3.98
N LEU A 53 5.86 3.86 -2.97
CA LEU A 53 5.25 4.30 -1.72
C LEU A 53 6.26 5.07 -0.88
N VAL A 54 5.83 6.19 -0.32
CA VAL A 54 6.66 7.08 0.50
C VAL A 54 5.93 7.34 1.82
N PRO A 55 6.62 7.27 2.97
CA PRO A 55 6.02 7.62 4.26
C PRO A 55 5.43 9.05 4.26
N ASN A 56 4.37 9.23 5.02
CA ASN A 56 3.67 10.49 5.23
C ASN A 56 3.17 11.16 3.93
N SER A 57 2.81 10.33 2.95
CA SER A 57 2.23 10.76 1.69
C SER A 57 0.89 10.07 1.40
N GLU A 58 0.06 10.74 0.61
CA GLU A 58 -1.17 10.16 0.09
C GLU A 58 -0.87 9.33 -1.17
N VAL A 59 -1.41 8.12 -1.23
CA VAL A 59 -1.35 7.25 -2.41
C VAL A 59 -2.75 7.03 -2.96
N ALA A 60 -2.90 7.20 -4.28
CA ALA A 60 -4.12 6.81 -4.99
C ALA A 60 -4.06 5.32 -5.35
N LEU A 61 -5.18 4.62 -5.16
CA LEU A 61 -5.36 3.21 -5.44
C LEU A 61 -6.40 3.05 -6.56
N ASP A 62 -6.03 2.30 -7.61
CA ASP A 62 -6.92 1.84 -8.68
C ASP A 62 -7.10 0.32 -8.49
N ILE A 63 -8.26 -0.09 -8.00
CA ILE A 63 -8.56 -1.46 -7.55
C ILE A 63 -9.59 -2.07 -8.49
N LYS A 64 -9.18 -3.10 -9.22
CA LYS A 64 -10.02 -3.79 -10.21
C LYS A 64 -10.23 -5.24 -9.84
N GLY A 65 -11.41 -5.73 -10.16
CA GLY A 65 -11.76 -7.12 -9.91
C GLY A 65 -13.07 -7.52 -10.57
N ASN A 66 -13.39 -8.79 -10.38
CA ASN A 66 -14.62 -9.43 -10.82
C ASN A 66 -14.99 -10.47 -9.75
N LEU A 67 -16.19 -10.36 -9.18
CA LEU A 67 -16.66 -11.19 -8.07
C LEU A 67 -17.88 -12.00 -8.49
N GLU A 68 -18.05 -13.17 -7.89
CA GLU A 68 -19.19 -14.07 -8.18
C GLU A 68 -20.47 -13.66 -7.44
N SER A 69 -20.37 -12.69 -6.53
CA SER A 69 -21.46 -12.11 -5.76
C SER A 69 -21.53 -10.61 -6.00
N ASP A 70 -22.72 -10.04 -5.86
CA ASP A 70 -22.94 -8.61 -6.00
C ASP A 70 -22.16 -7.83 -4.93
N LEU A 71 -21.49 -6.75 -5.32
CA LEU A 71 -21.11 -5.71 -4.37
C LEU A 71 -22.37 -4.94 -4.01
N ASN A 72 -22.73 -4.94 -2.74
CA ASN A 72 -23.96 -4.35 -2.21
C ASN A 72 -23.69 -3.37 -1.07
N GLU A 73 -24.74 -2.78 -0.51
CA GLU A 73 -24.67 -1.78 0.57
C GLU A 73 -23.92 -2.25 1.82
N ASN A 74 -23.81 -3.57 2.03
CA ASN A 74 -23.09 -4.17 3.16
C ASN A 74 -21.66 -4.59 2.79
N SER A 75 -21.17 -4.19 1.61
CA SER A 75 -19.82 -4.53 1.15
C SER A 75 -18.79 -3.50 1.62
N LYS A 76 -17.66 -3.99 2.14
CA LYS A 76 -16.61 -3.16 2.75
C LYS A 76 -15.30 -3.32 1.99
N LEU A 77 -14.58 -2.20 1.86
CA LEU A 77 -13.20 -2.16 1.40
C LEU A 77 -12.29 -1.92 2.59
N PHE A 78 -11.38 -2.86 2.81
CA PHE A 78 -10.31 -2.76 3.79
C PHE A 78 -9.00 -2.53 3.06
N VAL A 79 -8.31 -1.46 3.42
CA VAL A 79 -6.93 -1.18 3.00
C VAL A 79 -6.08 -1.07 4.24
N THR A 80 -5.20 -2.03 4.46
CA THR A 80 -4.43 -2.16 5.70
C THR A 80 -2.93 -2.11 5.39
N VAL A 81 -2.20 -1.34 6.18
CA VAL A 81 -0.76 -1.41 6.29
C VAL A 81 -0.43 -2.05 7.64
N THR A 82 0.15 -3.24 7.56
CA THR A 82 0.53 -4.06 8.71
C THR A 82 2.04 -4.02 8.85
N TYR A 83 2.54 -3.71 10.05
CA TYR A 83 3.96 -3.78 10.34
C TYR A 83 4.39 -5.24 10.37
N TYR A 84 5.61 -5.56 9.93
CA TYR A 84 6.03 -6.96 9.81
C TYR A 84 6.07 -7.73 11.15
N ASP A 85 6.14 -7.01 12.27
CA ASP A 85 6.05 -7.55 13.61
C ASP A 85 4.60 -7.78 14.10
N TRP A 86 3.60 -7.48 13.28
CA TRP A 86 2.17 -7.60 13.55
C TRP A 86 1.69 -6.79 14.76
N THR A 87 2.48 -5.81 15.22
CA THR A 87 2.16 -5.02 16.41
C THR A 87 1.24 -3.84 16.11
N TYR A 88 1.16 -3.44 14.84
CA TYR A 88 0.41 -2.27 14.42
C TYR A 88 -0.19 -2.46 13.03
N ASP A 89 -1.52 -2.35 13.00
CA ASP A 89 -2.31 -2.25 11.78
C ASP A 89 -2.93 -0.86 11.74
N TYR A 90 -2.72 -0.14 10.66
CA TYR A 90 -3.50 1.06 10.37
C TYR A 90 -3.99 1.00 8.94
N GLY A 91 -5.15 1.61 8.70
CA GLY A 91 -5.80 1.41 7.42
C GLY A 91 -7.04 2.24 7.23
N PHE A 92 -7.53 2.19 6.00
CA PHE A 92 -8.84 2.67 5.61
C PHE A 92 -9.81 1.48 5.67
N ASN A 93 -10.93 1.69 6.36
CA ASN A 93 -12.11 0.84 6.24
C ASN A 93 -13.25 1.74 5.79
N GLY A 94 -13.87 1.41 4.66
CA GLY A 94 -14.97 2.19 4.13
C GLY A 94 -15.99 1.38 3.34
N ASP A 95 -17.17 1.96 3.23
CA ASP A 95 -18.26 1.42 2.44
C ASP A 95 -17.94 1.51 0.96
N ILE A 96 -17.99 0.37 0.26
CA ILE A 96 -17.73 0.33 -1.19
C ILE A 96 -18.74 1.20 -1.94
N CYS A 97 -19.98 1.26 -1.46
CA CYS A 97 -21.05 2.05 -2.06
C CYS A 97 -20.89 3.58 -1.88
N SER A 98 -19.96 4.00 -1.02
CA SER A 98 -19.54 5.41 -0.97
C SER A 98 -18.52 5.76 -2.07
N ILE A 99 -17.90 4.74 -2.70
CA ILE A 99 -16.87 4.87 -3.73
C ILE A 99 -17.45 4.64 -5.13
N THR A 100 -18.38 3.68 -5.25
CA THR A 100 -19.04 3.32 -6.51
C THR A 100 -20.55 3.21 -6.32
N LYS A 101 -21.30 3.23 -7.42
CA LYS A 101 -22.73 2.98 -7.38
C LYS A 101 -23.00 1.50 -7.11
N CYS A 102 -23.79 1.22 -6.08
CA CYS A 102 -24.29 -0.11 -5.77
C CYS A 102 -25.72 -0.35 -6.27
N PRO A 103 -26.12 -1.63 -6.46
CA PRO A 103 -25.23 -2.79 -6.46
C PRO A 103 -24.34 -2.82 -7.72
N VAL A 104 -23.14 -3.38 -7.58
CA VAL A 104 -22.37 -3.84 -8.75
C VAL A 104 -22.70 -5.32 -8.95
N PRO A 105 -23.35 -5.71 -10.06
CA PRO A 105 -23.78 -7.09 -10.26
C PRO A 105 -22.62 -8.09 -10.29
N ALA A 106 -22.89 -9.30 -9.83
CA ALA A 106 -22.00 -10.44 -9.94
C ALA A 106 -21.51 -10.65 -11.37
N ASN A 107 -20.28 -11.16 -11.49
CA ASN A 107 -19.56 -11.42 -12.73
C ASN A 107 -19.35 -10.17 -13.61
N THR A 108 -19.55 -8.97 -13.06
CA THR A 108 -19.25 -7.70 -13.73
C THR A 108 -17.92 -7.15 -13.25
N ASP A 109 -17.09 -6.68 -14.19
CA ASP A 109 -15.84 -6.01 -13.86
C ASP A 109 -16.12 -4.68 -13.17
N PHE A 110 -15.43 -4.42 -12.06
CA PHE A 110 -15.49 -3.16 -11.35
C PHE A 110 -14.13 -2.46 -11.33
N ASN A 111 -14.18 -1.15 -11.11
CA ASN A 111 -13.02 -0.33 -10.81
C ASN A 111 -13.32 0.62 -9.64
N LEU A 112 -12.63 0.45 -8.52
CA LEU A 112 -12.73 1.32 -7.36
C LEU A 112 -11.51 2.22 -7.30
N GLN A 113 -11.75 3.51 -7.05
CA GLN A 113 -10.69 4.51 -6.89
C GLN A 113 -10.80 5.14 -5.51
N THR A 114 -9.75 5.00 -4.72
CA THR A 114 -9.68 5.59 -3.38
C THR A 114 -8.27 6.09 -3.10
N LYS A 115 -8.11 6.80 -1.98
CA LYS A 115 -6.82 7.31 -1.53
C LYS A 115 -6.58 6.95 -0.08
N VAL A 116 -5.32 6.68 0.24
CA VAL A 116 -4.88 6.32 1.60
C VAL A 116 -3.66 7.12 1.98
N LEU A 117 -3.64 7.62 3.21
CA LEU A 117 -2.47 8.28 3.80
C LEU A 117 -1.54 7.22 4.42
N LEU A 118 -0.29 7.18 3.98
CA LEU A 118 0.73 6.25 4.46
C LEU A 118 1.48 6.82 5.67
N LYS A 119 0.78 6.96 6.78
CA LYS A 119 1.34 7.57 7.99
C LYS A 119 2.49 6.73 8.57
N ASP A 120 3.65 7.34 8.74
CA ASP A 120 4.82 6.75 9.41
C ASP A 120 5.20 5.35 8.88
N LEU A 121 5.03 5.14 7.57
CA LEU A 121 5.27 3.86 6.89
C LEU A 121 6.67 3.31 7.25
N PRO A 122 6.76 2.14 7.89
CA PRO A 122 8.03 1.60 8.34
C PRO A 122 8.84 1.07 7.16
N THR A 123 10.07 0.65 7.43
CA THR A 123 10.86 -0.07 6.44
C THR A 123 10.11 -1.34 6.04
N ASP A 124 9.76 -2.22 6.96
CA ASP A 124 9.12 -3.50 6.62
C ASP A 124 7.63 -3.51 7.00
N TYR A 125 6.79 -3.65 5.98
CA TYR A 125 5.34 -3.69 6.10
C TYR A 125 4.73 -4.63 5.07
N ILE A 126 3.48 -5.02 5.33
CA ILE A 126 2.58 -5.67 4.38
C ILE A 126 1.48 -4.67 4.06
N PHE A 127 1.27 -4.40 2.78
CA PHE A 127 0.16 -3.62 2.27
C PHE A 127 -0.91 -4.58 1.75
N SER A 128 -2.05 -4.62 2.42
CA SER A 128 -3.16 -5.51 2.11
C SER A 128 -4.38 -4.71 1.65
N ILE A 129 -5.08 -5.24 0.65
CA ILE A 129 -6.38 -4.77 0.21
C ILE A 129 -7.32 -5.96 0.23
N ALA A 130 -8.49 -5.80 0.83
CA ALA A 130 -9.49 -6.85 0.94
C ALA A 130 -10.90 -6.28 0.72
N ILE A 131 -11.73 -7.05 0.02
CA ILE A 131 -13.14 -6.77 -0.19
C ILE A 131 -13.93 -7.85 0.55
N PHE A 132 -14.87 -7.39 1.39
CA PHE A 132 -15.84 -8.24 2.06
C PHE A 132 -17.24 -7.93 1.51
N ILE A 133 -18.03 -8.95 1.23
CA ILE A 133 -19.44 -8.84 0.84
C ILE A 133 -20.30 -9.29 2.02
N ASN A 134 -21.43 -8.60 2.27
CA ASN A 134 -22.31 -8.89 3.40
C ASN A 134 -21.53 -8.92 4.74
N TYR A 135 -20.70 -7.90 4.97
CA TYR A 135 -19.72 -7.89 6.07
C TYR A 135 -20.36 -8.16 7.44
N ASP A 136 -21.57 -7.66 7.67
CA ASP A 136 -22.28 -7.84 8.95
C ASP A 136 -22.68 -9.31 9.21
N GLU A 137 -22.82 -10.11 8.16
CA GLU A 137 -23.20 -11.54 8.21
C GLU A 137 -21.98 -12.47 8.13
N ASN A 138 -20.95 -12.10 7.37
CA ASN A 138 -19.75 -12.90 7.11
C ASN A 138 -18.47 -12.12 7.36
N GLN A 139 -18.01 -12.10 8.62
CA GLN A 139 -16.78 -11.39 9.01
C GLN A 139 -15.48 -12.21 8.83
N GLY A 140 -15.60 -13.50 8.46
CA GLY A 140 -14.48 -14.44 8.60
C GLY A 140 -13.46 -14.46 7.45
N ARG A 141 -13.85 -14.06 6.23
CA ARG A 141 -12.99 -14.22 5.04
C ARG A 141 -13.39 -13.24 3.94
N PRO A 142 -12.44 -12.51 3.33
CA PRO A 142 -12.75 -11.64 2.21
C PRO A 142 -12.99 -12.45 0.93
N GLU A 143 -13.90 -11.96 0.10
CA GLU A 143 -14.22 -12.52 -1.22
C GLU A 143 -13.09 -12.28 -2.23
N ALA A 144 -12.39 -11.15 -2.11
CA ALA A 144 -11.20 -10.88 -2.90
C ALA A 144 -10.16 -10.09 -2.11
N CYS A 145 -8.90 -10.26 -2.49
CA CYS A 145 -7.77 -9.61 -1.82
C CYS A 145 -6.58 -9.38 -2.75
N ALA A 146 -5.67 -8.52 -2.33
CA ALA A 146 -4.31 -8.45 -2.86
C ALA A 146 -3.34 -7.99 -1.75
N LEU A 147 -2.10 -8.48 -1.80
CA LEU A 147 -1.05 -8.07 -0.87
C LEU A 147 0.21 -7.63 -1.60
N ALA A 148 0.99 -6.77 -0.96
CA ALA A 148 2.34 -6.41 -1.36
C ALA A 148 3.23 -6.25 -0.13
N SER A 149 4.51 -6.58 -0.25
CA SER A 149 5.53 -6.45 0.82
C SER A 149 6.84 -5.96 0.22
#